data_AF-A0A023G488-F1
#
_entry.id   AF-A0A023G488-F1
#
_cell.length_a   1.000
_cell.length_b   1.000
_cell.length_c   1.000
_cell.angle_alpha   90.00
_cell.angle_beta   90.00
_cell.angle_gamma   90.00
#
_symmetry.space_group_name_H-M   'P 1'
#
loop_
_entity.id
_entity.type
_entity.pdbx_description
1 polymer ?
#
loop_
_entity_poly.entity_id
_entity_poly.type
_entity_poly.pdbx_seq_one_letter_code
_entity_poly.pdbx_strand_id
1 'polypeptide(L)'
;MLKNTLFLPILIVGFALCVRIISSADQQKNKINEGFFNKSLKVVRTNQPLKLMKVTRPLEKYVTPCLTSNFIEEDEEGAKRTLEVPDGSIQSMNVYVLLHYSKRLAGSPKLQIWPVRGNVPPGWDEIEIIKHADDDCLIIQPLNFRQEVNLPCLLWAFKENNKCIQAYQQQCPRPSAVADLIKCQWK
;
A
#
# COMPACT_ATOMS: atom_id res chain seq x y z
N MET A 1 57.58 2.71 -55.36
CA MET A 1 56.89 1.57 -54.72
C MET A 1 56.07 2.11 -53.57
N LEU A 2 54.75 1.98 -53.67
CA LEU A 2 53.74 2.66 -52.85
C LEU A 2 53.47 1.89 -51.54
N LYS A 3 53.26 2.65 -50.46
CA LYS A 3 52.79 2.22 -49.13
C LYS A 3 51.53 1.36 -49.20
N ASN A 4 51.36 0.45 -48.24
CA ASN A 4 50.21 0.43 -47.31
C ASN A 4 50.17 -0.88 -46.51
N THR A 5 50.54 -0.84 -45.23
CA THR A 5 50.14 -1.84 -44.25
C THR A 5 49.21 -1.15 -43.27
N LEU A 6 47.90 -1.33 -43.49
CA LEU A 6 46.85 -0.76 -42.67
C LEU A 6 46.68 -1.67 -41.42
N PHE A 7 47.32 -1.30 -40.31
CA PHE A 7 47.00 -1.89 -39.01
C PHE A 7 45.72 -1.24 -38.50
N LEU A 8 44.63 -1.99 -38.49
CA LEU A 8 43.35 -1.59 -37.89
C LEU A 8 43.42 -1.91 -36.39
N PRO A 9 43.50 -0.94 -35.47
CA PRO A 9 43.38 -1.25 -34.05
C PRO A 9 41.91 -1.60 -33.76
N ILE A 10 41.68 -2.84 -33.34
CA ILE A 10 40.40 -3.33 -32.83
C ILE A 10 40.10 -2.52 -31.55
N LEU A 11 39.24 -1.51 -31.68
CA LEU A 11 38.62 -0.80 -30.55
C LEU A 11 37.69 -1.79 -29.84
N ILE A 12 38.24 -2.52 -28.87
CA ILE A 12 37.47 -3.24 -27.86
C ILE A 12 36.84 -2.17 -26.97
N VAL A 13 35.65 -1.71 -27.37
CA VAL A 13 34.78 -0.90 -26.53
C VAL A 13 34.36 -1.80 -25.38
N GLY A 14 35.10 -1.72 -24.27
CA GLY A 14 34.73 -2.35 -23.02
C GLY A 14 33.38 -1.80 -22.59
N PHE A 15 32.33 -2.61 -22.77
CA PHE A 15 31.08 -2.41 -22.06
C PHE A 15 31.40 -2.56 -20.57
N ALA A 16 31.68 -1.43 -19.91
CA ALA A 16 31.63 -1.34 -18.47
C ALA A 16 30.21 -1.74 -18.08
N LEU A 17 30.06 -3.01 -17.70
CA LEU A 17 28.86 -3.50 -17.03
C LEU A 17 28.70 -2.63 -15.79
N CYS A 18 27.83 -1.63 -15.87
CA CYS A 18 27.31 -0.93 -14.70
C CYS A 18 26.50 -1.95 -13.89
N VAL A 19 27.20 -2.82 -13.16
CA VAL A 19 26.61 -3.60 -12.08
C VAL A 19 26.23 -2.58 -11.03
N ARG A 20 24.94 -2.25 -10.98
CA ARG A 20 24.38 -1.40 -9.93
C ARG A 20 24.50 -2.18 -8.62
N ILE A 21 25.55 -1.91 -7.86
CA ILE A 21 25.74 -2.49 -6.53
C ILE A 21 24.62 -1.94 -5.64
N ILE A 22 23.72 -2.81 -5.16
CA ILE A 22 22.67 -2.44 -4.22
C ILE A 22 23.33 -2.08 -2.90
N SER A 23 23.06 -0.89 -2.37
CA SER A 23 23.65 -0.45 -1.09
C SER A 23 23.13 -1.29 0.07
N SER A 24 23.89 -1.41 1.17
CA SER A 24 23.44 -2.09 2.38
C SER A 24 22.16 -1.47 2.96
N ALA A 25 22.01 -0.15 2.84
CA ALA A 25 20.81 0.58 3.22
C ALA A 25 19.59 0.16 2.36
N ASP A 26 19.77 0.03 1.04
CA ASP A 26 18.71 -0.46 0.14
C ASP A 26 18.34 -1.91 0.43
N GLN A 27 19.32 -2.76 0.76
CA GLN A 27 19.05 -4.15 1.18
C GLN A 27 18.23 -4.22 2.47
N GLN A 28 18.58 -3.41 3.48
CA GLN A 28 17.83 -3.34 4.73
C GLN A 28 16.40 -2.85 4.48
N LYS A 29 16.24 -1.80 3.67
CA LYS A 29 14.93 -1.28 3.27
C LYS A 29 14.10 -2.33 2.55
N ASN A 30 14.71 -3.10 1.65
CA ASN A 30 14.03 -4.19 0.94
C ASN A 30 13.53 -5.26 1.91
N LYS A 31 14.37 -5.70 2.86
CA LYS A 31 13.97 -6.71 3.86
C LYS A 31 12.79 -6.24 4.71
N ILE A 32 12.77 -4.96 5.11
CA ILE A 32 11.65 -4.37 5.86
C ILE A 32 10.38 -4.35 4.99
N ASN A 33 10.49 -3.89 3.75
CA ASN A 33 9.38 -3.79 2.83
C ASN A 33 8.81 -5.16 2.41
N GLU A 34 9.66 -6.16 2.25
CA GLU A 34 9.23 -7.55 2.05
C GLU A 34 8.47 -8.07 3.27
N GLY A 35 8.95 -7.75 4.48
CA GLY A 35 8.24 -8.04 5.73
C GLY A 35 6.86 -7.39 5.77
N PHE A 36 6.74 -6.12 5.38
CA PHE A 36 5.44 -5.45 5.28
C PHE A 36 4.55 -6.08 4.22
N PHE A 37 5.07 -6.41 3.03
CA PHE A 37 4.30 -7.08 1.98
C PHE A 37 3.69 -8.40 2.47
N ASN A 38 4.51 -9.28 3.08
CA ASN A 38 4.06 -10.58 3.56
C ASN A 38 2.99 -10.46 4.65
N LYS A 39 3.16 -9.50 5.56
CA LYS A 39 2.18 -9.21 6.62
C LYS A 39 0.89 -8.63 6.03
N SER A 40 1.00 -7.72 5.07
CA SER A 40 -0.16 -7.20 4.35
C SER A 40 -0.95 -8.29 3.67
N LEU A 41 -0.26 -9.20 2.99
CA LEU A 41 -0.88 -10.34 2.29
C LEU A 41 -1.65 -11.22 3.27
N LYS A 42 -1.05 -11.52 4.42
CA LYS A 42 -1.72 -12.26 5.50
C LYS A 42 -2.96 -11.52 6.01
N VAL A 43 -2.86 -10.21 6.23
CA VAL A 43 -3.98 -9.41 6.76
C VAL A 43 -5.15 -9.38 5.76
N VAL A 44 -4.90 -9.07 4.48
CA VAL A 44 -5.98 -8.98 3.47
C VAL A 44 -6.61 -10.34 3.15
N ARG A 45 -5.90 -11.44 3.37
CA ARG A 45 -6.44 -12.81 3.17
C ARG A 45 -7.13 -13.41 4.39
N THR A 46 -7.04 -12.77 5.54
CA THR A 46 -7.68 -13.30 6.74
C THR A 46 -9.20 -13.15 6.67
N ASN A 47 -9.93 -14.15 7.17
CA ASN A 47 -11.40 -14.15 7.22
C ASN A 47 -12.01 -13.13 8.19
N GLN A 48 -11.18 -12.50 9.02
CA GLN A 48 -11.61 -11.45 9.95
C GLN A 48 -12.00 -10.18 9.20
N PRO A 49 -13.07 -9.48 9.63
CA PRO A 49 -13.43 -8.17 9.09
C PRO A 49 -12.32 -7.15 9.32
N LEU A 50 -11.89 -6.47 8.26
CA LEU A 50 -11.03 -5.30 8.37
C LEU A 50 -11.90 -4.07 8.58
N LYS A 51 -11.53 -3.25 9.56
CA LYS A 51 -12.27 -2.04 9.91
C LYS A 51 -11.36 -0.84 9.73
N LEU A 52 -11.91 0.22 9.16
CA LEU A 52 -11.22 1.50 9.08
C LEU A 52 -11.25 2.16 10.45
N MET A 53 -10.10 2.21 11.11
CA MET A 53 -9.99 2.66 12.50
C MET A 53 -9.65 4.14 12.61
N LYS A 54 -8.80 4.64 11.72
CA LYS A 54 -8.23 5.97 11.83
C LYS A 54 -7.86 6.54 10.47
N VAL A 55 -8.05 7.84 10.30
CA VAL A 55 -7.63 8.57 9.10
C VAL A 55 -6.96 9.89 9.49
N THR A 56 -6.09 10.42 8.65
CA THR A 56 -5.65 11.82 8.79
C THR A 56 -6.82 12.76 8.47
N ARG A 57 -6.93 13.88 9.19
CA ARG A 57 -8.11 14.76 9.09
C ARG A 57 -8.56 15.17 7.69
N PRO A 58 -7.66 15.44 6.72
CA PRO A 58 -8.09 15.76 5.35
C PRO A 58 -8.97 14.67 4.70
N LEU A 59 -8.82 13.40 5.10
CA LEU A 59 -9.60 12.28 4.56
C LEU A 59 -11.01 12.17 5.14
N GLU A 60 -11.34 12.84 6.25
CA GLU A 60 -12.66 12.74 6.88
C GLU A 60 -13.80 13.13 5.91
N LYS A 61 -13.50 14.00 4.94
CA LYS A 61 -14.46 14.48 3.93
C LYS A 61 -14.63 13.51 2.75
N TYR A 62 -13.69 12.60 2.55
CA TYR A 62 -13.63 11.70 1.39
C TYR A 62 -13.90 10.24 1.78
N VAL A 63 -13.70 9.91 3.06
CA VAL A 63 -13.81 8.55 3.58
C VAL A 63 -14.84 8.54 4.70
N THR A 64 -15.83 7.67 4.54
CA THR A 64 -16.90 7.49 5.53
C THR A 64 -16.38 6.69 6.72
N PRO A 65 -16.71 7.06 7.97
CA PRO A 65 -16.38 6.26 9.15
C PRO A 65 -17.09 4.89 9.10
N CYS A 66 -16.73 3.96 9.98
CA CYS A 66 -17.32 2.60 10.02
C CYS A 66 -17.13 1.76 8.75
N LEU A 67 -16.28 2.19 7.81
CA LEU A 67 -16.03 1.38 6.63
C LEU A 67 -15.40 0.05 7.04
N THR A 68 -15.99 -1.03 6.54
CA THR A 68 -15.57 -2.40 6.81
C THR A 68 -15.32 -3.15 5.51
N SER A 69 -14.47 -4.15 5.59
CA SER A 69 -14.15 -5.03 4.48
C SER A 69 -14.15 -6.48 4.96
N ASN A 70 -15.09 -7.28 4.45
CA ASN A 70 -15.23 -8.69 4.79
C ASN A 70 -14.55 -9.57 3.74
N PHE A 71 -13.93 -10.66 4.17
CA PHE A 71 -13.26 -11.58 3.25
C PHE A 71 -14.25 -12.35 2.40
N ILE A 72 -13.92 -12.59 1.13
CA ILE A 72 -14.72 -13.43 0.21
C ILE A 72 -13.89 -14.63 -0.24
N GLU A 73 -12.76 -14.37 -0.91
CA GLU A 73 -11.88 -15.40 -1.45
C GLU A 73 -10.43 -14.94 -1.49
N GLU A 74 -9.51 -15.89 -1.41
CA GLU A 74 -8.07 -15.65 -1.53
C GLU A 74 -7.69 -15.48 -3.01
N ASP A 75 -6.73 -14.60 -3.27
CA ASP A 75 -6.11 -14.41 -4.59
C ASP A 75 -4.59 -14.45 -4.43
N GLU A 76 -3.84 -14.93 -5.43
CA GLU A 76 -2.38 -15.11 -5.35
C GLU A 76 -1.61 -13.81 -5.03
N GLU A 77 -2.11 -12.66 -5.45
CA GLU A 77 -1.50 -11.36 -5.17
C GLU A 77 -2.28 -10.54 -4.15
N GLY A 78 -3.31 -11.11 -3.51
CA GLY A 78 -4.16 -10.35 -2.61
C GLY A 78 -5.34 -11.13 -2.05
N ALA A 79 -6.52 -10.54 -2.13
CA ALA A 79 -7.79 -11.18 -1.79
C ALA A 79 -8.95 -10.43 -2.44
N LYS A 80 -10.05 -11.14 -2.67
CA LYS A 80 -11.34 -10.49 -2.91
C LYS A 80 -12.06 -10.30 -1.58
N ARG A 81 -12.60 -9.10 -1.39
CA ARG A 81 -13.27 -8.68 -0.17
C ARG A 81 -14.51 -7.84 -0.48
N THR A 82 -15.35 -7.57 0.51
CA THR A 82 -16.37 -6.52 0.43
C THR A 82 -15.76 -5.16 0.80
N LEU A 83 -16.47 -4.09 0.47
CA LEU A 83 -16.31 -2.76 1.02
C LEU A 83 -17.70 -2.21 1.32
N GLU A 84 -18.01 -1.98 2.60
CA GLU A 84 -19.34 -1.61 3.04
C GLU A 84 -19.36 -0.89 4.38
N VAL A 85 -20.45 -0.16 4.65
CA VAL A 85 -20.75 0.39 5.98
C VAL A 85 -21.89 -0.45 6.58
N PRO A 86 -21.75 -0.96 7.82
CA PRO A 86 -22.73 -1.87 8.41
C PRO A 86 -24.17 -1.34 8.49
N ASP A 87 -24.36 -0.02 8.52
CA ASP A 87 -25.68 0.64 8.56
C ASP A 87 -26.36 0.73 7.19
N GLY A 88 -25.70 0.28 6.12
CA GLY A 88 -26.20 0.32 4.75
C GLY A 88 -26.14 1.70 4.09
N SER A 89 -25.48 2.70 4.71
CA SER A 89 -25.29 4.03 4.13
C SER A 89 -24.53 4.01 2.80
N ILE A 90 -23.71 2.97 2.58
CA ILE A 90 -23.05 2.67 1.32
C ILE A 90 -23.47 1.27 0.87
N GLN A 91 -23.88 1.14 -0.40
CA GLN A 91 -24.15 -0.16 -1.00
C GLN A 91 -22.89 -1.03 -0.96
N SER A 92 -23.02 -2.23 -0.38
CA SER A 92 -21.93 -3.20 -0.32
C SER A 92 -21.37 -3.52 -1.71
N MET A 93 -20.04 -3.45 -1.84
CA MET A 93 -19.32 -3.66 -3.09
C MET A 93 -18.35 -4.82 -2.94
N ASN A 94 -18.25 -5.69 -3.94
CA ASN A 94 -17.17 -6.66 -4.00
C ASN A 94 -15.96 -6.03 -4.71
N VAL A 95 -14.79 -6.14 -4.10
CA VAL A 95 -13.54 -5.56 -4.59
C VAL A 95 -12.41 -6.58 -4.55
N TYR A 96 -11.46 -6.48 -5.46
CA TYR A 96 -10.14 -7.12 -5.36
C TYR A 96 -9.19 -6.16 -4.66
N VAL A 97 -8.55 -6.62 -3.58
CA VAL A 97 -7.47 -5.92 -2.90
C VAL A 97 -6.16 -6.55 -3.36
N LEU A 98 -5.49 -5.92 -4.32
CA LEU A 98 -4.25 -6.40 -4.91
C LEU A 98 -3.04 -5.77 -4.23
N LEU A 99 -2.00 -6.57 -4.01
CA LEU A 99 -0.74 -6.15 -3.42
C LEU A 99 0.41 -6.31 -4.41
N HIS A 100 1.25 -5.29 -4.53
CA HIS A 100 2.40 -5.32 -5.42
C HIS A 100 3.71 -5.02 -4.67
N TYR A 101 4.73 -5.84 -4.91
CA TYR A 101 6.06 -5.64 -4.34
C TYR A 101 7.16 -6.11 -5.30
N SER A 102 8.19 -5.27 -5.50
CA SER A 102 9.35 -5.60 -6.32
C SER A 102 10.54 -5.93 -5.42
N LYS A 103 11.07 -7.15 -5.54
CA LYS A 103 12.34 -7.53 -4.88
C LYS A 103 13.57 -6.87 -5.51
N ARG A 104 13.44 -6.39 -6.75
CA ARG A 104 14.55 -5.84 -7.55
C ARG A 104 14.73 -4.34 -7.35
N LEU A 105 13.63 -3.61 -7.15
CA LEU A 105 13.65 -2.16 -6.97
C LEU A 105 13.36 -1.81 -5.52
N ALA A 106 14.20 -0.96 -4.94
CA ALA A 106 14.00 -0.48 -3.57
C ALA A 106 12.76 0.42 -3.47
N GLY A 107 11.60 -0.20 -3.26
CA GLY A 107 10.30 0.45 -3.20
C GLY A 107 9.45 -0.10 -2.07
N SER A 108 8.57 0.75 -1.53
CA SER A 108 7.54 0.32 -0.59
C SER A 108 6.52 -0.57 -1.31
N PRO A 109 5.96 -1.58 -0.62
CA PRO A 109 4.87 -2.36 -1.18
C PRO A 109 3.65 -1.47 -1.41
N LYS A 110 2.85 -1.85 -2.39
CA LYS A 110 1.69 -1.09 -2.84
C LYS A 110 0.43 -1.92 -2.67
N LEU A 111 -0.68 -1.23 -2.48
CA LEU A 111 -2.02 -1.78 -2.45
C LEU A 111 -2.87 -1.07 -3.52
N GLN A 112 -3.74 -1.80 -4.19
CA GLN A 112 -4.71 -1.23 -5.11
C GLN A 112 -6.05 -1.97 -4.97
N ILE A 113 -7.16 -1.23 -5.04
CA ILE A 113 -8.50 -1.79 -4.90
C ILE A 113 -9.19 -1.72 -6.26
N TRP A 114 -9.69 -2.84 -6.77
CA TRP A 114 -10.42 -2.89 -8.04
C TRP A 114 -11.85 -3.37 -7.82
N PRO A 115 -12.88 -2.71 -8.41
CA PRO A 115 -14.23 -3.24 -8.34
C PRO A 115 -14.33 -4.57 -9.09
N VAL A 116 -15.00 -5.56 -8.50
CA VAL A 116 -15.37 -6.80 -9.21
C VAL A 116 -16.43 -6.49 -10.27
N ARG A 117 -17.34 -5.56 -9.97
CA ARG A 117 -18.36 -5.00 -10.87
C ARG A 117 -18.66 -3.56 -10.48
N GLY A 118 -19.08 -2.75 -11.45
CA GLY A 118 -19.39 -1.34 -11.23
C GLY A 118 -18.13 -0.51 -11.01
N ASN A 119 -18.28 0.60 -10.29
CA ASN A 119 -17.19 1.52 -9.95
C ASN A 119 -17.05 1.59 -8.42
N VAL A 120 -15.82 1.69 -7.94
CA VAL A 120 -15.56 2.13 -6.56
C VAL A 120 -15.70 3.66 -6.47
N PRO A 121 -15.92 4.24 -5.27
CA PRO A 121 -15.93 5.68 -5.14
C PRO A 121 -14.59 6.29 -5.62
N PRO A 122 -14.59 7.54 -6.13
CA PRO A 122 -13.37 8.14 -6.67
C PRO A 122 -12.20 8.10 -5.69
N GLY A 123 -11.04 7.66 -6.17
CA GLY A 123 -9.80 7.61 -5.40
C GLY A 123 -9.54 6.29 -4.66
N TRP A 124 -10.50 5.36 -4.62
CA TRP A 124 -10.30 4.02 -4.06
C TRP A 124 -9.53 3.08 -5.01
N ASP A 125 -9.65 3.29 -6.32
CA ASP A 125 -8.97 2.52 -7.36
C ASP A 125 -7.52 2.97 -7.64
N GLU A 126 -7.05 3.95 -6.88
CA GLU A 126 -5.71 4.49 -6.98
C GLU A 126 -4.69 3.61 -6.26
N ILE A 127 -3.43 3.73 -6.67
CA ILE A 127 -2.33 3.04 -6.00
C ILE A 127 -2.07 3.69 -4.63
N GLU A 128 -2.03 2.86 -3.60
CA GLU A 128 -1.69 3.24 -2.24
C GLU A 128 -0.33 2.66 -1.84
N ILE A 129 0.43 3.39 -1.03
CA ILE A 129 1.67 2.89 -0.43
C ILE A 129 1.35 2.25 0.91
N ILE A 130 1.79 1.01 1.11
CA ILE A 130 1.81 0.40 2.43
C ILE A 130 3.00 0.97 3.21
N LYS A 131 2.69 1.73 4.27
CA LYS A 131 3.67 2.34 5.17
C LYS A 131 4.09 1.42 6.30
N HIS A 132 3.16 0.57 6.73
CA HIS A 132 3.37 -0.40 7.79
C HIS A 132 2.35 -1.52 7.67
N ALA A 133 2.74 -2.70 8.11
CA ALA A 133 1.84 -3.82 8.29
C ALA A 133 2.28 -4.63 9.52
N ASP A 134 1.29 -5.08 10.27
CA ASP A 134 1.47 -6.05 11.35
C ASP A 134 0.51 -7.22 11.20
N ASP A 135 0.48 -8.14 12.16
CA ASP A 135 -0.38 -9.34 12.09
C ASP A 135 -1.89 -9.04 12.02
N ASP A 136 -2.32 -7.85 12.47
CA ASP A 136 -3.73 -7.48 12.57
C ASP A 136 -4.08 -6.09 12.03
N CYS A 137 -3.15 -5.43 11.34
CA CYS A 137 -3.38 -4.10 10.80
C CYS A 137 -2.50 -3.73 9.60
N LEU A 138 -2.98 -2.71 8.88
CA LEU A 138 -2.37 -2.12 7.69
C LEU A 138 -2.44 -0.60 7.80
N ILE A 139 -1.32 0.05 7.48
CA ILE A 139 -1.25 1.50 7.35
C ILE A 139 -0.92 1.82 5.91
N ILE A 140 -1.86 2.49 5.25
CA ILE A 140 -1.79 2.81 3.83
C ILE A 140 -1.78 4.33 3.64
N GLN A 141 -1.11 4.76 2.57
CA GLN A 141 -0.92 6.16 2.21
C GLN A 141 -1.32 6.33 0.74
N PRO A 142 -2.50 6.90 0.45
CA PRO A 142 -3.01 7.02 -0.91
C PRO A 142 -2.23 8.09 -1.70
N LEU A 143 -1.94 7.79 -2.97
CA LEU A 143 -1.06 8.62 -3.81
C LEU A 143 -1.79 9.71 -4.60
N ASN A 144 -3.11 9.72 -4.64
CA ASN A 144 -3.90 10.75 -5.30
C ASN A 144 -3.80 12.14 -4.64
N PHE A 145 -3.32 12.21 -3.39
CA PHE A 145 -3.06 13.47 -2.68
C PHE A 145 -1.65 14.04 -2.88
N ARG A 146 -0.96 13.67 -3.97
CA ARG A 146 0.45 14.05 -4.27
C ARG A 146 0.77 15.53 -4.23
N GLN A 147 -0.22 16.40 -4.42
CA GLN A 147 -0.04 17.85 -4.34
C GLN A 147 0.10 18.33 -2.88
N GLU A 148 -0.21 17.50 -1.90
CA GLU A 148 -0.01 17.79 -0.49
C GLU A 148 1.43 17.46 -0.05
N VAL A 149 2.05 18.38 0.69
CA VAL A 149 3.41 18.24 1.25
C VAL A 149 3.56 16.97 2.10
N ASN A 150 2.49 16.52 2.74
CA ASN A 150 2.44 15.29 3.52
C ASN A 150 1.22 14.47 3.13
N LEU A 151 1.38 13.36 2.42
CA LEU A 151 0.22 12.57 1.99
C LEU A 151 -0.56 12.04 3.20
N PRO A 152 -1.90 11.97 3.12
CA PRO A 152 -2.74 11.44 4.18
C PRO A 152 -2.50 9.94 4.42
N CYS A 153 -3.08 9.40 5.48
CA CYS A 153 -2.99 7.97 5.81
C CYS A 153 -4.31 7.41 6.30
N LEU A 154 -4.46 6.10 6.15
CA LEU A 154 -5.54 5.30 6.74
C LEU A 154 -4.95 4.13 7.53
N LEU A 155 -5.59 3.82 8.65
CA LEU A 155 -5.34 2.63 9.46
C LEU A 155 -6.52 1.67 9.33
N TRP A 156 -6.25 0.49 8.78
CA TRP A 156 -7.16 -0.65 8.79
C TRP A 156 -6.70 -1.67 9.83
N ALA A 157 -7.61 -2.20 10.63
CA ALA A 157 -7.29 -3.26 11.59
C ALA A 157 -8.50 -4.16 11.86
N PHE A 158 -8.27 -5.36 12.38
CA PHE A 158 -9.36 -6.25 12.80
C PHE A 158 -10.09 -5.73 14.05
N LYS A 159 -9.32 -5.09 14.94
CA LYS A 159 -9.78 -4.51 16.20
C LYS A 159 -8.84 -3.39 16.64
N GLU A 160 -9.21 -2.67 17.69
CA GLU A 160 -8.33 -1.67 18.27
C GLU A 160 -7.08 -2.32 18.84
N ASN A 161 -5.91 -1.84 18.41
CA ASN A 161 -4.61 -2.34 18.83
C ASN A 161 -3.66 -1.17 19.05
N ASN A 162 -3.17 -1.03 20.29
CA ASN A 162 -2.24 0.02 20.70
C ASN A 162 -0.96 0.03 19.85
N LYS A 163 -0.44 -1.14 19.45
CA LYS A 163 0.77 -1.25 18.63
C LYS A 163 0.56 -0.63 17.25
N CYS A 164 -0.58 -0.93 16.62
CA CYS A 164 -0.95 -0.36 15.31
C CYS A 164 -1.23 1.14 15.40
N ILE A 165 -1.86 1.60 16.48
CA ILE A 165 -2.09 3.03 16.72
C ILE A 165 -0.75 3.77 16.91
N GLN A 166 0.18 3.22 17.67
CA GLN A 166 1.52 3.80 17.85
C GLN A 166 2.30 3.83 16.53
N ALA A 167 2.27 2.72 15.77
CA ALA A 167 2.86 2.69 14.44
C ALA A 167 2.25 3.76 13.52
N TYR A 168 0.93 3.96 13.58
CA TYR A 168 0.26 5.02 12.83
C TYR A 168 0.75 6.41 13.20
N GLN A 169 0.87 6.73 14.49
CA GLN A 169 1.39 8.03 14.93
C GLN A 169 2.82 8.28 14.44
N GLN A 170 3.65 7.24 14.40
CA GLN A 170 5.02 7.34 13.90
C GLN A 170 5.08 7.51 12.38
N GLN A 171 4.27 6.77 11.63
CA GLN A 171 4.29 6.80 10.16
C GLN A 171 3.51 7.98 9.57
N CYS A 172 2.54 8.52 10.32
CA CYS A 172 1.56 9.49 9.86
C CYS A 172 1.36 10.58 10.93
N PRO A 173 2.31 11.52 11.10
CA PRO A 173 2.35 12.47 12.21
C PRO A 173 1.30 13.60 12.14
N ARG A 174 0.40 13.58 11.16
CA ARG A 174 -0.63 14.62 11.00
C ARG A 174 -1.76 14.42 12.02
N PRO A 175 -2.50 15.50 12.35
CA PRO A 175 -3.77 15.37 13.05
C PRO A 175 -4.66 14.34 12.37
N SER A 176 -5.29 13.51 13.17
CA SER A 176 -6.07 12.37 12.72
C SER A 176 -7.36 12.24 13.52
N ALA A 177 -8.37 11.66 12.88
CA ALA A 177 -9.63 11.31 13.50
C ALA A 177 -9.72 9.80 13.65
N VAL A 178 -10.38 9.38 14.72
CA VAL A 178 -10.63 7.97 15.04
C VAL A 178 -12.10 7.66 14.73
N ALA A 179 -12.37 6.52 14.11
CA ALA A 179 -13.74 6.09 13.86
C ALA A 179 -14.40 5.66 15.18
N ASP A 180 -15.56 6.24 15.51
CA ASP A 180 -16.51 5.62 16.42
C ASP A 180 -17.22 4.49 15.67
N LEU A 181 -16.82 3.24 15.93
CA LEU A 181 -17.39 2.07 15.26
C LEU A 181 -18.83 1.73 15.71
N ILE A 182 -19.34 2.40 16.75
CA ILE A 182 -20.71 2.21 17.26
C ILE A 182 -21.61 3.28 16.65
N LYS A 183 -21.17 4.55 16.66
CA LYS A 183 -21.95 5.69 16.14
C LYS A 183 -21.75 5.96 14.66
N CYS A 184 -20.74 5.35 14.05
CA CYS A 184 -20.32 5.59 12.68
C CYS A 184 -20.06 7.07 12.39
N GLN A 185 -19.21 7.66 13.23
CA GLN A 185 -18.80 9.07 13.18
C GLN A 185 -17.31 9.22 13.43
N TRP A 186 -16.68 10.24 12.86
CA TRP A 186 -15.32 10.62 13.19
C TRP A 186 -15.25 11.34 14.55
N LYS A 187 -14.23 11.02 15.35
CA LYS A 187 -13.89 11.65 16.63
C LYS A 187 -12.58 12.43 16.53
#